data_AF-A0ABD7ZK22-F1
#
_entry.id   AF-A0ABD7ZK22-F1
#
_cell.length_a   1.000
_cell.length_b   1.000
_cell.length_c   1.000
_cell.angle_alpha   90.00
_cell.angle_beta   90.00
_cell.angle_gamma   90.00
#
_symmetry.space_group_name_H-M   'P 1'
#
loop_
_entity.id
_entity.type
_entity.pdbx_description
1 polymer ?
#
loop_
_entity_poly.entity_id
_entity_poly.type
_entity_poly.pdbx_seq_one_letter_code
_entity_poly.pdbx_strand_id
1 'polypeptide(L)'
;MSKIETPVMTSLQTTVEKMMKDLNVPGAAVAVIKDGEVIISEGFGYRNLDTKDPVTPRTLFAIGSSTKAFGTLSLSLLAQQKKFNWDTPVQSYIPNFSLSDLLASSQVTGRDLASHRTGVSRHEALWYSSSLSREDLVEKIKHLPLDAPFRTSFLYNNLMYATISYIVENITNQTWEQYATEHILEPLNMRHTNFSVIDSQTTDDYALPYIENDGEIKEVPFRNIDTVGAAGCINSTIEDMANWVLLHLKQGKFGEHELISSELLQQMYTPHNSIPDQPVLSLPESPLNSYGLGWFISAYRGNKVIHHGGNIDGFSALVSFIPTENIGLVILTNAGGTLLPTYLANQIYDELLELESIDWHKRAVEDTEKMKEMMKEATESIPEQIKGTTPSHKLEDYTGTFEHPAYGTLQVYKRDDSLFVQFMEMDIQLTHHHYNIFSAKVDLFQMKMNLLFAYEMNVNGEFPSLQLHVPAMLSTQPLAFKKIK
;
A
#
# COMPACT_ATOMS: atom_id res chain seq x y z
N MET A 1 -0.49 -16.19 35.92
CA MET A 1 -1.35 -15.20 35.24
C MET A 1 -2.60 -15.95 34.82
N SER A 2 -3.75 -15.69 35.44
CA SER A 2 -5.00 -16.30 35.01
C SER A 2 -5.39 -15.63 33.69
N LYS A 3 -5.40 -16.40 32.59
CA LYS A 3 -6.09 -15.97 31.36
C LYS A 3 -7.52 -15.65 31.79
N ILE A 4 -7.93 -14.39 31.64
CA ILE A 4 -9.33 -14.03 31.78
C ILE A 4 -10.02 -14.68 30.59
N GLU A 5 -10.62 -15.86 30.79
CA GLU A 5 -11.49 -16.50 29.79
C GLU A 5 -12.75 -15.65 29.63
N THR A 6 -12.68 -14.60 28.82
CA THR A 6 -13.87 -13.99 28.26
C THR A 6 -14.48 -14.94 27.21
N PRO A 7 -15.82 -15.01 27.08
CA PRO A 7 -16.49 -15.77 26.02
C PRO A 7 -15.97 -15.47 24.60
N VAL A 8 -15.41 -14.28 24.40
CA VAL A 8 -14.71 -13.81 23.19
C VAL A 8 -13.56 -14.73 22.79
N MET A 9 -12.78 -15.27 23.73
CA MET A 9 -11.61 -16.10 23.41
C MET A 9 -11.97 -17.51 22.92
N THR A 10 -13.10 -18.08 23.37
CA THR A 10 -13.46 -19.47 23.06
C THR A 10 -14.10 -19.63 21.67
N SER A 11 -14.79 -18.61 21.16
CA SER A 11 -15.35 -18.58 19.80
C SER A 11 -14.35 -18.13 18.75
N LEU A 12 -13.39 -17.26 19.11
CA LEU A 12 -12.52 -16.60 18.13
C LEU A 12 -11.70 -17.59 17.30
N GLN A 13 -11.10 -18.62 17.90
CA GLN A 13 -10.33 -19.62 17.15
C GLN A 13 -11.18 -20.27 16.05
N THR A 14 -12.39 -20.71 16.39
CA THR A 14 -13.31 -21.34 15.43
C THR A 14 -13.71 -20.36 14.32
N THR A 15 -13.93 -19.08 14.66
CA THR A 15 -14.24 -18.02 13.71
C THR A 15 -13.06 -17.77 12.75
N VAL A 16 -11.84 -17.60 13.27
CA VAL A 16 -10.64 -17.35 12.46
C VAL A 16 -10.40 -18.51 11.52
N GLU A 17 -10.38 -19.75 12.01
CA GLU A 17 -10.15 -20.95 11.19
C GLU A 17 -11.21 -21.12 10.10
N LYS A 18 -12.48 -20.83 10.42
CA LYS A 18 -13.58 -20.90 9.44
C LYS A 18 -13.43 -19.82 8.36
N MET A 19 -13.19 -18.57 8.75
CA MET A 19 -12.98 -17.47 7.80
C MET A 19 -11.74 -17.72 6.93
N MET A 20 -10.64 -18.21 7.50
CA MET A 20 -9.44 -18.56 6.75
C MET A 20 -9.73 -19.63 5.70
N LYS A 21 -10.45 -20.68 6.08
CA LYS A 21 -10.83 -21.75 5.15
C LYS A 21 -11.69 -21.23 4.00
N ASP A 22 -12.75 -20.51 4.31
CA ASP A 22 -13.73 -20.09 3.30
C ASP A 22 -13.23 -18.92 2.42
N LEU A 23 -12.19 -18.19 2.88
CA LEU A 23 -11.48 -17.16 2.11
C LEU A 23 -10.13 -17.63 1.53
N ASN A 24 -9.82 -18.93 1.60
CA ASN A 24 -8.56 -19.53 1.15
C ASN A 24 -7.28 -18.87 1.70
N VAL A 25 -7.26 -18.45 2.97
CA VAL A 25 -6.09 -17.85 3.61
C VAL A 25 -5.21 -18.94 4.26
N PRO A 26 -3.94 -19.12 3.84
CA PRO A 26 -3.06 -20.17 4.37
C PRO A 26 -2.73 -20.01 5.85
N GLY A 27 -2.35 -18.80 6.24
CA GLY A 27 -1.84 -18.48 7.56
C GLY A 27 -2.25 -17.07 7.99
N ALA A 28 -2.50 -16.91 9.29
CA ALA A 28 -2.83 -15.63 9.90
C ALA A 28 -2.22 -15.52 11.30
N ALA A 29 -1.91 -14.31 11.73
CA ALA A 29 -1.58 -14.00 13.11
C ALA A 29 -2.49 -12.88 13.61
N VAL A 30 -3.01 -13.02 14.82
CA VAL A 30 -4.01 -12.11 15.40
C VAL A 30 -3.58 -11.68 16.79
N ALA A 31 -3.60 -10.37 17.05
CA ALA A 31 -3.52 -9.81 18.38
C ALA A 31 -4.75 -8.98 18.69
N VAL A 32 -5.24 -9.14 19.92
CA VAL A 32 -6.34 -8.35 20.48
C VAL A 32 -5.84 -7.72 21.77
N ILE A 33 -5.98 -6.41 21.84
CA ILE A 33 -5.62 -5.59 22.98
C ILE A 33 -6.90 -4.99 23.54
N LYS A 34 -7.12 -5.16 24.84
CA LYS A 34 -8.25 -4.57 25.55
C LYS A 34 -7.76 -4.02 26.88
N ASP A 35 -8.19 -2.81 27.21
CA ASP A 35 -7.92 -2.18 28.50
C ASP A 35 -6.43 -2.09 28.86
N GLY A 36 -5.58 -1.91 27.84
CA GLY A 36 -4.12 -1.77 27.99
C GLY A 36 -3.35 -3.09 28.13
N GLU A 37 -4.01 -4.22 27.95
CA GLU A 37 -3.44 -5.57 28.01
C GLU A 37 -3.64 -6.33 26.68
N VAL A 38 -2.63 -7.10 26.29
CA VAL A 38 -2.73 -8.03 25.15
C VAL A 38 -3.44 -9.29 25.63
N ILE A 39 -4.69 -9.47 25.22
CA ILE A 39 -5.52 -10.62 25.63
C ILE A 39 -5.40 -11.81 24.67
N ILE A 40 -5.06 -11.55 23.41
CA ILE A 40 -4.79 -12.56 22.38
C ILE A 40 -3.52 -12.15 21.62
N SER A 41 -2.66 -13.11 21.31
CA SER A 41 -1.48 -12.98 20.45
C SER A 41 -1.12 -14.37 19.92
N GLU A 42 -1.79 -14.79 18.87
CA GLU A 42 -1.77 -16.18 18.39
C GLU A 42 -1.61 -16.28 16.88
N GLY A 43 -1.01 -17.39 16.43
CA GLY A 43 -0.87 -17.76 15.03
C GLY A 43 -1.83 -18.88 14.65
N PHE A 44 -2.33 -18.85 13.42
CA PHE A 44 -3.32 -19.76 12.85
C PHE A 44 -2.86 -20.23 11.47
N GLY A 45 -3.13 -21.49 11.15
CA GLY A 45 -2.77 -22.09 9.86
C GLY A 45 -1.25 -22.20 9.64
N TYR A 46 -0.81 -22.01 8.41
CA TYR A 46 0.55 -22.34 7.98
C TYR A 46 1.28 -21.13 7.39
N ARG A 47 2.52 -20.94 7.84
CA ARG A 47 3.44 -19.96 7.26
C ARG A 47 4.08 -20.49 5.96
N ASN A 48 4.12 -21.82 5.80
CA ASN A 48 4.56 -22.54 4.61
C ASN A 48 3.62 -23.72 4.32
N LEU A 49 2.97 -23.74 3.15
CA LEU A 49 2.00 -24.78 2.77
C LEU A 49 2.66 -26.12 2.42
N ASP A 50 3.87 -26.10 1.88
CA ASP A 50 4.59 -27.31 1.46
C ASP A 50 5.09 -28.11 2.66
N THR A 51 5.75 -27.42 3.60
CA THR A 51 6.27 -28.04 4.83
C THR A 51 5.22 -28.16 5.93
N LYS A 52 4.13 -27.40 5.83
CA LYS A 52 3.09 -27.24 6.86
C LYS A 52 3.63 -26.69 8.18
N ASP A 53 4.64 -25.82 8.11
CA ASP A 53 5.13 -25.12 9.29
C ASP A 53 4.04 -24.16 9.81
N PRO A 54 3.71 -24.20 11.10
CA PRO A 54 2.64 -23.39 11.65
C PRO A 54 3.03 -21.91 11.70
N VAL A 55 2.03 -21.03 11.58
CA VAL A 55 2.21 -19.63 11.99
C VAL A 55 2.36 -19.58 13.51
N THR A 56 3.36 -18.84 13.99
CA THR A 56 3.62 -18.59 15.41
C THR A 56 3.43 -17.10 15.71
N PRO A 57 3.35 -16.69 16.99
CA PRO A 57 3.36 -15.28 17.36
C PRO A 57 4.61 -14.50 16.91
N ARG A 58 5.68 -15.21 16.52
CA ARG A 58 6.94 -14.62 16.04
C ARG A 58 7.16 -14.77 14.54
N THR A 59 6.20 -15.33 13.82
CA THR A 59 6.28 -15.38 12.36
C THR A 59 6.31 -13.97 11.80
N LEU A 60 7.31 -13.69 10.97
CA LEU A 60 7.45 -12.43 10.24
C LEU A 60 6.49 -12.38 9.05
N PHE A 61 5.75 -11.29 8.95
CA PHE A 61 4.91 -10.93 7.81
C PHE A 61 5.28 -9.54 7.31
N ALA A 62 5.23 -9.32 6.00
CA ALA A 62 5.29 -7.97 5.47
C ALA A 62 3.99 -7.22 5.82
N ILE A 63 4.09 -6.07 6.51
CA ILE A 63 2.90 -5.30 6.93
C ILE A 63 2.44 -4.31 5.86
N GLY A 64 3.16 -4.24 4.74
CA GLY A 64 2.87 -3.34 3.62
C GLY A 64 2.59 -1.91 4.09
N SER A 65 1.54 -1.31 3.54
CA SER A 65 1.20 0.09 3.81
C SER A 65 0.91 0.45 5.28
N SER A 66 0.72 -0.49 6.20
CA SER A 66 0.68 -0.15 7.64
C SER A 66 2.00 0.48 8.12
N THR A 67 3.08 0.31 7.37
CA THR A 67 4.37 1.02 7.52
C THR A 67 4.23 2.54 7.52
N LYS A 68 3.24 3.10 6.80
CA LYS A 68 3.04 4.55 6.65
C LYS A 68 2.94 5.30 7.96
N ALA A 69 2.28 4.69 8.94
CA ALA A 69 2.13 5.25 10.27
C ALA A 69 3.46 5.36 11.04
N PHE A 70 4.42 4.49 10.77
CA PHE A 70 5.77 4.59 11.35
C PHE A 70 6.52 5.78 10.75
N GLY A 71 6.41 6.00 9.44
CA GLY A 71 7.01 7.17 8.78
C GLY A 71 6.48 8.50 9.32
N THR A 72 5.16 8.61 9.51
CA THR A 72 4.56 9.83 10.08
C THR A 72 4.87 9.98 11.56
N LEU A 73 5.03 8.88 12.32
CA LEU A 73 5.54 8.94 13.68
C LEU A 73 6.98 9.47 13.72
N SER A 74 7.85 9.04 12.79
CA SER A 74 9.23 9.57 12.71
C SER A 74 9.24 11.09 12.54
N LEU A 75 8.41 11.64 11.65
CA LEU A 75 8.28 13.10 11.49
C LEU A 75 7.69 13.78 12.73
N SER A 76 6.71 13.17 13.39
CA SER A 76 6.16 13.70 14.64
C SER A 76 7.19 13.72 15.78
N LEU A 77 8.08 12.73 15.88
CA LEU A 77 9.20 12.75 16.81
C LEU A 77 10.20 13.86 16.49
N LEU A 78 10.50 14.10 15.21
CA LEU A 78 11.29 15.25 14.79
C LEU A 78 10.59 16.59 15.09
N ALA A 79 9.26 16.65 15.00
CA ALA A 79 8.48 17.82 15.40
C ALA A 79 8.55 18.08 16.91
N GLN A 80 8.48 17.03 17.73
CA GLN A 80 8.70 17.12 19.17
C GLN A 80 10.09 17.70 19.50
N GLN A 81 11.10 17.32 18.70
CA GLN A 81 12.46 17.86 18.79
C GLN A 81 12.62 19.27 18.17
N LYS A 82 11.53 19.86 17.65
CA LYS A 82 11.52 21.15 16.93
C LYS A 82 12.41 21.20 15.68
N LYS A 83 12.74 20.04 15.11
CA LYS A 83 13.52 19.89 13.86
C LYS A 83 12.64 19.84 12.62
N PHE A 84 11.37 19.50 12.79
CA PHE A 84 10.39 19.39 11.71
C PHE A 84 9.11 20.17 12.07
N ASN A 85 8.42 20.67 11.06
CA ASN A 85 7.12 21.31 11.19
C ASN A 85 6.23 20.85 10.02
N TRP A 86 5.08 20.27 10.36
CA TRP A 86 4.10 19.72 9.41
C TRP A 86 3.60 20.73 8.38
N ASP A 87 3.66 22.03 8.68
CA ASP A 87 3.12 23.11 7.84
C ASP A 87 4.22 23.96 7.19
N THR A 88 5.50 23.59 7.36
CA THR A 88 6.61 24.15 6.59
C THR A 88 6.68 23.48 5.21
N PRO A 89 6.92 24.24 4.11
CA PRO A 89 7.07 23.68 2.79
C PRO A 89 8.16 22.60 2.73
N VAL A 90 7.92 21.52 1.98
CA VAL A 90 8.86 20.39 1.81
C VAL A 90 10.22 20.89 1.30
N GLN A 91 10.23 21.93 0.47
CA GLN A 91 11.44 22.56 -0.04
C GLN A 91 12.39 23.11 1.05
N SER A 92 11.90 23.36 2.27
CA SER A 92 12.78 23.73 3.40
C SER A 92 13.60 22.55 3.93
N TYR A 93 13.18 21.31 3.65
CA TYR A 93 13.87 20.08 4.05
C TYR A 93 14.58 19.39 2.88
N ILE A 94 14.00 19.48 1.68
CA ILE A 94 14.55 18.93 0.43
C ILE A 94 14.54 20.08 -0.61
N PRO A 95 15.62 20.88 -0.72
CA PRO A 95 15.62 22.09 -1.57
C PRO A 95 15.24 21.87 -3.03
N ASN A 96 15.56 20.69 -3.59
CA ASN A 96 15.27 20.35 -4.98
C ASN A 96 13.89 19.69 -5.19
N PHE A 97 13.07 19.56 -4.15
CA PHE A 97 11.73 19.00 -4.28
C PHE A 97 10.84 19.88 -5.16
N SER A 98 10.13 19.27 -6.11
CA SER A 98 9.12 19.93 -6.92
C SER A 98 8.06 18.94 -7.38
N LEU A 99 6.83 19.42 -7.47
CA LEU A 99 5.75 18.84 -8.27
C LEU A 99 5.81 19.43 -9.69
N SER A 100 4.98 18.92 -10.61
CA SER A 100 4.88 19.49 -11.97
C SER A 100 4.24 20.88 -12.00
N ASP A 101 3.44 21.22 -10.98
CA ASP A 101 2.84 22.55 -10.79
C ASP A 101 3.67 23.40 -9.82
N LEU A 102 4.16 24.56 -10.27
CA LEU A 102 5.06 25.40 -9.50
C LEU A 102 4.42 26.01 -8.24
N LEU A 103 3.13 26.32 -8.28
CA LEU A 103 2.43 26.88 -7.12
C LEU A 103 2.31 25.81 -6.03
N ALA A 104 1.87 24.62 -6.41
CA ALA A 104 1.81 23.46 -5.54
C ALA A 104 3.20 23.11 -4.98
N SER A 105 4.26 23.12 -5.80
CA SER A 105 5.64 22.90 -5.35
C SER A 105 6.07 23.83 -4.22
N SER A 106 5.73 25.12 -4.30
CA SER A 106 6.12 26.12 -3.29
C SER A 106 5.33 26.02 -1.98
N GLN A 107 4.21 25.29 -1.97
CA GLN A 107 3.26 25.25 -0.85
C GLN A 107 3.04 23.88 -0.24
N VAL A 108 3.44 22.80 -0.92
CA VAL A 108 3.33 21.44 -0.43
C VAL A 108 4.10 21.28 0.88
N THR A 109 3.43 20.78 1.90
CA THR A 109 4.00 20.54 3.23
C THR A 109 4.03 19.05 3.54
N GLY A 110 4.73 18.66 4.62
CA GLY A 110 4.68 17.28 5.08
C GLY A 110 3.26 16.80 5.40
N ARG A 111 2.37 17.71 5.83
CA ARG A 111 0.95 17.40 6.06
C ARG A 111 0.26 16.99 4.76
N ASP A 112 0.58 17.66 3.65
CA ASP A 112 0.00 17.35 2.35
C ASP A 112 0.48 15.98 1.82
N LEU A 113 1.76 15.66 2.04
CA LEU A 113 2.34 14.34 1.72
C LEU A 113 1.64 13.23 2.52
N ALA A 114 1.60 13.38 3.84
CA ALA A 114 1.07 12.38 4.76
C ALA A 114 -0.44 12.18 4.66
N SER A 115 -1.19 13.16 4.14
CA SER A 115 -2.65 13.09 3.97
C SER A 115 -3.12 12.87 2.53
N HIS A 116 -2.22 12.50 1.62
CA HIS A 116 -2.54 12.14 0.23
C HIS A 116 -3.33 13.22 -0.53
N ARG A 117 -2.93 14.49 -0.39
CA ARG A 117 -3.65 15.64 -0.98
C ARG A 117 -2.79 16.53 -1.88
N THR A 118 -1.72 15.98 -2.43
CA THR A 118 -0.81 16.71 -3.34
C THR A 118 -1.36 16.88 -4.75
N GLY A 119 -2.35 16.06 -5.14
CA GLY A 119 -2.88 16.03 -6.50
C GLY A 119 -2.19 15.03 -7.44
N VAL A 120 -1.08 14.41 -7.01
CA VAL A 120 -0.35 13.39 -7.79
C VAL A 120 -0.91 12.00 -7.48
N SER A 121 -1.34 11.25 -8.49
CA SER A 121 -1.91 9.90 -8.37
C SER A 121 -0.84 8.81 -8.25
N ARG A 122 -1.23 7.53 -8.35
CA ARG A 122 -0.33 6.39 -8.11
C ARG A 122 0.61 6.21 -9.30
N HIS A 123 1.89 6.01 -9.01
CA HIS A 123 2.91 5.71 -10.02
C HIS A 123 3.74 4.49 -9.61
N GLU A 124 3.07 3.35 -9.42
CA GLU A 124 3.67 2.16 -8.80
C GLU A 124 4.87 1.61 -9.55
N ALA A 125 4.86 1.69 -10.89
CA ALA A 125 5.98 1.25 -11.72
C ALA A 125 7.31 1.96 -11.39
N LEU A 126 7.27 3.20 -10.88
CA LEU A 126 8.50 3.92 -10.54
C LEU A 126 9.27 3.30 -9.38
N TRP A 127 8.61 2.69 -8.40
CA TRP A 127 9.30 2.12 -7.23
C TRP A 127 9.25 0.60 -7.17
N TYR A 128 8.24 -0.05 -7.78
CA TYR A 128 8.05 -1.49 -7.70
C TYR A 128 8.89 -2.29 -8.72
N SER A 129 9.28 -1.66 -9.84
CA SER A 129 10.00 -2.32 -10.94
C SER A 129 11.20 -1.51 -11.42
N SER A 130 11.86 -0.81 -10.49
CA SER A 130 13.03 0.02 -10.81
C SER A 130 14.15 -0.19 -9.79
N SER A 131 15.37 0.13 -10.22
CA SER A 131 16.55 0.18 -9.37
C SER A 131 16.83 1.60 -8.87
N LEU A 132 15.82 2.47 -8.86
CA LEU A 132 15.98 3.88 -8.49
C LEU A 132 16.29 4.02 -7.00
N SER A 133 17.21 4.92 -6.67
CA SER A 133 17.42 5.32 -5.28
C SER A 133 16.21 6.09 -4.75
N ARG A 134 16.09 6.21 -3.43
CA ARG A 134 15.05 7.03 -2.80
C ARG A 134 15.10 8.49 -3.24
N GLU A 135 16.31 9.04 -3.42
CA GLU A 135 16.51 10.37 -3.99
C GLU A 135 15.97 10.45 -5.43
N ASP A 136 16.32 9.49 -6.29
CA ASP A 136 15.84 9.47 -7.68
C ASP A 136 14.31 9.39 -7.75
N LEU A 137 13.67 8.60 -6.87
CA LEU A 137 12.21 8.51 -6.77
C LEU A 137 11.61 9.89 -6.48
N VAL A 138 12.17 10.61 -5.51
CA VAL A 138 11.71 11.95 -5.12
C VAL A 138 11.95 12.95 -6.24
N GLU A 139 13.11 12.93 -6.88
CA GLU A 139 13.44 13.87 -7.97
C GLU A 139 12.54 13.69 -9.21
N LYS A 140 12.08 12.47 -9.48
CA LYS A 140 11.21 12.17 -10.63
C LYS A 140 9.77 12.65 -10.43
N ILE A 141 9.34 12.96 -9.21
CA ILE A 141 7.98 13.45 -8.92
C ILE A 141 7.65 14.72 -9.72
N LYS A 142 8.64 15.60 -9.96
CA LYS A 142 8.45 16.85 -10.73
C LYS A 142 7.96 16.63 -12.17
N HIS A 143 8.10 15.41 -12.68
CA HIS A 143 7.71 15.02 -14.04
C HIS A 143 6.36 14.31 -14.09
N LEU A 144 5.69 14.14 -12.95
CA LEU A 144 4.41 13.46 -12.84
C LEU A 144 3.28 14.49 -12.86
N PRO A 145 2.21 14.27 -13.65
CA PRO A 145 1.09 15.20 -13.70
C PRO A 145 0.33 15.22 -12.37
N LEU A 146 -0.38 16.32 -12.14
CA LEU A 146 -1.43 16.39 -11.13
C LEU A 146 -2.74 15.92 -11.76
N ASP A 147 -3.26 14.78 -11.30
CA ASP A 147 -4.57 14.24 -11.70
C ASP A 147 -5.74 14.96 -11.00
N ALA A 148 -5.45 15.73 -9.94
CA ALA A 148 -6.40 16.63 -9.31
C ALA A 148 -5.72 17.94 -8.88
N PRO A 149 -6.45 19.07 -8.82
CA PRO A 149 -5.91 20.31 -8.26
C PRO A 149 -5.40 20.11 -6.83
N PHE A 150 -4.32 20.81 -6.49
CA PHE A 150 -3.67 20.72 -5.19
C PHE A 150 -4.67 20.88 -4.02
N ARG A 151 -4.64 19.95 -3.05
CA ARG A 151 -5.52 19.86 -1.86
C ARG A 151 -7.01 19.63 -2.11
N THR A 152 -7.43 19.30 -3.33
CA THR A 152 -8.87 19.14 -3.63
C THR A 152 -9.38 17.69 -3.63
N SER A 153 -8.50 16.70 -3.55
CA SER A 153 -8.88 15.28 -3.65
C SER A 153 -7.97 14.37 -2.83
N PHE A 154 -8.48 13.20 -2.49
CA PHE A 154 -7.72 12.08 -1.93
C PHE A 154 -7.17 11.21 -3.06
N LEU A 155 -5.85 11.29 -3.26
CA LEU A 155 -5.13 10.46 -4.23
C LEU A 155 -4.00 9.74 -3.50
N TYR A 156 -4.26 8.49 -3.14
CA TYR A 156 -3.28 7.63 -2.45
C TYR A 156 -2.01 7.51 -3.28
N ASN A 157 -0.84 7.71 -2.69
CA ASN A 157 0.42 7.74 -3.43
C ASN A 157 1.62 7.37 -2.54
N ASN A 158 2.30 6.29 -2.90
CA ASN A 158 3.45 5.76 -2.18
C ASN A 158 4.70 6.65 -2.30
N LEU A 159 4.86 7.39 -3.41
CA LEU A 159 6.01 8.29 -3.59
C LEU A 159 6.02 9.43 -2.56
N MET A 160 4.85 9.82 -2.05
CA MET A 160 4.75 10.82 -0.98
C MET A 160 5.34 10.29 0.34
N TYR A 161 5.27 8.98 0.58
CA TYR A 161 5.85 8.33 1.76
C TYR A 161 7.32 7.99 1.58
N ALA A 162 7.77 7.65 0.37
CA ALA A 162 9.20 7.64 0.05
C ALA A 162 9.82 9.04 0.30
N THR A 163 9.10 10.11 -0.05
CA THR A 163 9.50 11.49 0.27
C THR A 163 9.55 11.75 1.77
N ILE A 164 8.60 11.21 2.56
CA ILE A 164 8.64 11.31 4.03
C ILE A 164 9.92 10.67 4.60
N SER A 165 10.29 9.47 4.13
CA SER A 165 11.58 8.87 4.49
C SER A 165 12.74 9.79 4.13
N TYR A 166 12.75 10.34 2.90
CA TYR A 166 13.82 11.24 2.46
C TYR A 166 13.91 12.55 3.28
N ILE A 167 12.79 13.08 3.78
CA ILE A 167 12.78 14.22 4.71
C ILE A 167 13.50 13.85 6.01
N VAL A 168 13.22 12.67 6.58
CA VAL A 168 13.91 12.20 7.80
C VAL A 168 15.41 12.13 7.55
N GLU A 169 15.83 11.60 6.41
CA GLU A 169 17.25 11.49 6.04
C GLU A 169 17.94 12.85 5.94
N ASN A 170 17.31 13.81 5.26
CA ASN A 170 17.86 15.16 5.10
C ASN A 170 17.94 15.94 6.44
N ILE A 171 17.03 15.67 7.39
CA ILE A 171 17.05 16.32 8.71
C ILE A 171 18.09 15.69 9.64
N THR A 172 18.29 14.37 9.55
CA THR A 172 19.04 13.59 10.55
C THR A 172 20.43 13.15 10.09
N ASN A 173 20.67 13.08 8.78
CA ASN A 173 21.81 12.42 8.14
C ASN A 173 21.92 10.91 8.44
N GLN A 174 20.81 10.27 8.80
CA GLN A 174 20.69 8.82 8.94
C GLN A 174 19.67 8.30 7.93
N THR A 175 19.73 7.03 7.54
CA THR A 175 18.62 6.40 6.79
C THR A 175 17.33 6.45 7.62
N TRP A 176 16.17 6.48 6.97
CA TRP A 176 14.89 6.43 7.71
C TRP A 176 14.78 5.15 8.55
N GLU A 177 15.27 4.03 8.03
CA GLU A 177 15.30 2.73 8.69
C GLU A 177 16.11 2.76 9.99
N GLN A 178 17.30 3.37 9.98
CA GLN A 178 18.10 3.58 11.20
C GLN A 178 17.37 4.45 12.21
N TYR A 179 16.84 5.59 11.77
CA TYR A 179 16.11 6.51 12.65
C TYR A 179 14.88 5.83 13.28
N ALA A 180 14.09 5.10 12.49
CA ALA A 180 12.93 4.36 12.98
C ALA A 180 13.33 3.24 13.95
N THR A 181 14.45 2.56 13.70
CA THR A 181 14.99 1.55 14.63
C THR A 181 15.30 2.18 15.99
N GLU A 182 16.14 3.21 16.02
CA GLU A 182 16.63 3.86 17.25
C GLU A 182 15.52 4.56 18.04
N HIS A 183 14.55 5.17 17.34
CA HIS A 183 13.58 6.06 17.97
C HIS A 183 12.16 5.48 18.09
N ILE A 184 11.87 4.35 17.45
CA ILE A 184 10.55 3.69 17.50
C ILE A 184 10.70 2.22 17.89
N LEU A 185 11.42 1.42 17.11
CA LEU A 185 11.41 -0.04 17.30
C LEU A 185 12.10 -0.46 18.61
N GLU A 186 13.29 0.06 18.90
CA GLU A 186 14.02 -0.28 20.13
C GLU A 186 13.28 0.19 21.40
N PRO A 187 12.78 1.45 21.49
CA PRO A 187 11.98 1.88 22.64
C PRO A 187 10.69 1.10 22.86
N LEU A 188 10.08 0.57 21.80
CA LEU A 188 8.87 -0.27 21.87
C LEU A 188 9.16 -1.76 22.02
N ASN A 189 10.44 -2.14 22.14
CA ASN A 189 10.87 -3.53 22.23
C ASN A 189 10.40 -4.38 21.03
N MET A 190 10.33 -3.79 19.84
CA MET A 190 9.96 -4.46 18.58
C MET A 190 11.20 -5.09 17.91
N ARG A 191 11.79 -6.08 18.58
CA ARG A 191 13.14 -6.60 18.25
C ARG A 191 13.21 -7.51 17.03
N HIS A 192 12.08 -7.99 16.54
CA HIS A 192 12.02 -8.88 15.38
C HIS A 192 11.70 -8.11 14.09
N THR A 193 11.20 -6.88 14.25
CA THR A 193 10.81 -6.00 13.17
C THR A 193 12.02 -5.54 12.36
N ASN A 194 11.92 -5.63 11.03
CA ASN A 194 12.96 -5.22 10.09
C ASN A 194 12.34 -4.46 8.90
N PHE A 195 13.19 -4.03 7.96
CA PHE A 195 12.81 -3.21 6.81
C PHE A 195 13.06 -3.89 5.45
N SER A 196 13.38 -5.19 5.45
CA SER A 196 13.68 -5.93 4.23
C SER A 196 13.17 -7.36 4.28
N VAL A 197 12.46 -7.77 3.23
CA VAL A 197 12.06 -9.17 3.06
C VAL A 197 13.26 -10.10 2.91
N ILE A 198 14.43 -9.57 2.51
CA ILE A 198 15.68 -10.32 2.45
C ILE A 198 16.18 -10.64 3.86
N ASP A 199 16.15 -9.66 4.77
CA ASP A 199 16.52 -9.85 6.17
C ASP A 199 15.56 -10.83 6.87
N SER A 200 14.26 -10.75 6.54
CA SER A 200 13.25 -11.67 7.10
C SER A 200 13.56 -13.15 6.81
N GLN A 201 14.05 -13.43 5.59
CA GLN A 201 14.46 -14.76 5.14
C GLN A 201 15.75 -15.28 5.78
N THR A 202 16.44 -14.50 6.63
CA THR A 202 17.60 -14.96 7.40
C THR A 202 17.21 -15.72 8.68
N THR A 203 15.92 -15.73 9.01
CA THR A 203 15.34 -16.46 10.15
C THR A 203 14.59 -17.70 9.65
N ASP A 204 14.28 -18.65 10.55
CA ASP A 204 13.45 -19.82 10.21
C ASP A 204 11.94 -19.57 10.42
N ASP A 205 11.55 -18.40 10.97
CA ASP A 205 10.17 -18.06 11.34
C ASP A 205 9.66 -16.85 10.55
N TYR A 206 9.54 -17.02 9.24
CA TYR A 206 8.91 -16.07 8.33
C TYR A 206 7.82 -16.77 7.52
N ALA A 207 6.79 -16.01 7.12
CA ALA A 207 5.75 -16.53 6.27
C ALA A 207 6.13 -16.42 4.79
N LEU A 208 5.86 -17.48 4.02
CA LEU A 208 5.89 -17.42 2.56
C LEU A 208 4.65 -16.69 2.06
N PRO A 209 4.79 -15.83 1.04
CA PRO A 209 3.68 -15.06 0.49
C PRO A 209 2.84 -15.88 -0.49
N TYR A 210 1.51 -15.77 -0.38
CA TYR A 210 0.60 -16.45 -1.29
C TYR A 210 -0.45 -15.53 -1.89
N ILE A 211 -0.94 -15.86 -3.08
CA ILE A 211 -2.05 -15.18 -3.75
C ILE A 211 -3.07 -16.21 -4.21
N GLU A 212 -4.34 -15.87 -4.07
CA GLU A 212 -5.44 -16.62 -4.64
C GLU A 212 -5.72 -16.16 -6.07
N ASN A 213 -5.79 -17.11 -7.00
CA ASN A 213 -6.09 -16.86 -8.40
C ASN A 213 -6.98 -17.99 -8.91
N ASP A 214 -8.22 -17.65 -9.25
CA ASP A 214 -9.22 -18.60 -9.80
C ASP A 214 -9.43 -19.85 -8.93
N GLY A 215 -9.46 -19.68 -7.60
CA GLY A 215 -9.64 -20.75 -6.61
C GLY A 215 -8.35 -21.46 -6.17
N GLU A 216 -7.22 -21.17 -6.81
CA GLU A 216 -5.92 -21.77 -6.48
C GLU A 216 -5.04 -20.80 -5.70
N ILE A 217 -4.44 -21.32 -4.62
CA ILE A 217 -3.43 -20.59 -3.84
C ILE A 217 -2.04 -20.88 -4.43
N LYS A 218 -1.30 -19.81 -4.75
CA LYS A 218 0.04 -19.90 -5.33
C LYS A 218 1.03 -19.06 -4.55
N GLU A 219 2.18 -19.64 -4.25
CA GLU A 219 3.32 -18.90 -3.73
C GLU A 219 3.77 -17.87 -4.77
N VAL A 220 4.15 -16.68 -4.31
CA VAL A 220 4.73 -15.62 -5.15
C VAL A 220 6.14 -15.27 -4.69
N PRO A 221 7.01 -14.72 -5.54
CA PRO A 221 8.36 -14.35 -5.10
C PRO A 221 8.32 -13.15 -4.15
N PHE A 222 9.21 -13.16 -3.15
CA PHE A 222 9.54 -11.94 -2.39
C PHE A 222 10.11 -10.88 -3.31
N ARG A 223 9.74 -9.62 -3.07
CA ARG A 223 10.29 -8.46 -3.76
C ARG A 223 10.93 -7.51 -2.79
N ASN A 224 12.16 -7.10 -3.09
CA ASN A 224 12.78 -6.01 -2.36
C ASN A 224 12.12 -4.69 -2.75
N ILE A 225 11.55 -4.00 -1.76
CA ILE A 225 10.93 -2.69 -1.91
C ILE A 225 11.53 -1.68 -0.93
N ASP A 226 12.73 -1.96 -0.41
CA ASP A 226 13.35 -1.24 0.71
C ASP A 226 13.45 0.27 0.40
N THR A 227 13.71 0.61 -0.87
CA THR A 227 13.84 2.00 -1.35
C THR A 227 12.58 2.85 -1.15
N VAL A 228 11.37 2.24 -1.16
CA VAL A 228 10.12 2.96 -0.93
C VAL A 228 9.92 3.34 0.55
N GLY A 229 10.72 2.77 1.45
CA GLY A 229 10.84 3.14 2.85
C GLY A 229 9.49 3.12 3.57
N ALA A 230 9.15 4.27 4.15
CA ALA A 230 7.94 4.48 4.93
C ALA A 230 6.63 4.14 4.19
N ALA A 231 6.65 3.95 2.87
CA ALA A 231 5.46 3.54 2.16
C ALA A 231 5.07 2.07 2.41
N GLY A 232 6.01 1.18 2.73
CA GLY A 232 5.65 -0.24 2.83
C GLY A 232 6.68 -1.29 3.25
N CYS A 233 7.95 -0.95 3.54
CA CYS A 233 8.99 -1.98 3.66
C CYS A 233 9.10 -2.68 5.03
N ILE A 234 8.27 -2.36 6.03
CA ILE A 234 8.35 -3.04 7.33
C ILE A 234 7.85 -4.48 7.24
N ASN A 235 8.62 -5.40 7.83
CA ASN A 235 8.20 -6.76 8.15
C ASN A 235 8.20 -6.90 9.67
N SER A 236 7.14 -7.45 10.25
CA SER A 236 6.98 -7.53 11.69
C SER A 236 6.26 -8.80 12.12
N THR A 237 6.25 -9.02 13.43
CA THR A 237 5.56 -10.12 14.09
C THR A 237 4.32 -9.60 14.79
N ILE A 238 3.40 -10.49 15.15
CA ILE A 238 2.19 -10.08 15.87
C ILE A 238 2.52 -9.58 17.29
N GLU A 239 3.55 -10.15 17.94
CA GLU A 239 4.05 -9.70 19.25
C GLU A 239 4.58 -8.26 19.19
N ASP A 240 5.42 -7.95 18.20
CA ASP A 240 5.99 -6.61 18.03
C ASP A 240 4.90 -5.59 17.68
N MET A 241 3.97 -5.94 16.79
CA MET A 241 2.87 -5.05 16.41
C MET A 241 1.85 -4.83 17.54
N ALA A 242 1.73 -5.75 18.50
CA ALA A 242 0.94 -5.52 19.70
C ALA A 242 1.56 -4.39 20.56
N ASN A 243 2.90 -4.34 20.68
CA ASN A 243 3.59 -3.24 21.36
C ASN A 243 3.39 -1.89 20.64
N TRP A 244 3.40 -1.92 19.30
CA TRP A 244 3.05 -0.76 18.48
C TRP A 244 1.66 -0.22 18.78
N VAL A 245 0.64 -1.07 18.84
CA VAL A 245 -0.74 -0.64 19.16
C VAL A 245 -0.86 -0.16 20.61
N LEU A 246 -0.15 -0.78 21.55
CA LEU A 246 -0.13 -0.35 22.94
C LEU A 246 0.39 1.09 23.10
N LEU A 247 1.39 1.52 22.32
CA LEU A 247 1.85 2.92 22.31
C LEU A 247 0.68 3.88 22.06
N HIS A 248 -0.13 3.57 21.05
CA HIS A 248 -1.25 4.42 20.63
C HIS A 248 -2.37 4.44 21.67
N LEU A 249 -2.75 3.27 22.20
CA LEU A 249 -3.77 3.15 23.24
C LEU A 249 -3.35 3.80 24.57
N LYS A 250 -2.05 3.76 24.89
CA LYS A 250 -1.46 4.41 26.07
C LYS A 250 -1.02 5.85 25.79
N GLN A 251 -1.56 6.47 24.74
CA GLN A 251 -1.42 7.90 24.43
C GLN A 251 0.04 8.36 24.35
N GLY A 252 0.91 7.54 23.74
CA GLY A 252 2.31 7.87 23.49
C GLY A 252 3.28 7.33 24.54
N LYS A 253 2.78 6.55 25.50
CA LYS A 253 3.58 5.89 26.53
C LYS A 253 3.75 4.42 26.25
N PHE A 254 4.93 3.90 26.56
CA PHE A 254 5.23 2.47 26.57
C PHE A 254 6.01 2.13 27.83
N GLY A 255 5.38 1.34 28.72
CA GLY A 255 5.85 1.20 30.10
C GLY A 255 5.87 2.57 30.80
N GLU A 256 6.99 2.89 31.44
CA GLU A 256 7.22 4.18 32.11
C GLU A 256 7.75 5.27 31.17
N HIS A 257 8.05 4.93 29.91
CA HIS A 257 8.64 5.85 28.95
C HIS A 257 7.57 6.56 28.13
N GLU A 258 7.57 7.89 28.12
CA GLU A 258 6.81 8.70 27.18
C GLU A 258 7.64 8.90 25.91
N LEU A 259 7.25 8.21 24.83
CA LEU A 259 7.94 8.25 23.55
C LEU A 259 7.53 9.50 22.74
N ILE A 260 6.24 9.81 22.77
CA ILE A 260 5.66 10.96 22.06
C ILE A 260 4.53 11.58 22.88
N SER A 261 4.37 12.90 22.79
CA SER A 261 3.28 13.61 23.46
C SER A 261 1.91 13.18 22.89
N SER A 262 0.90 13.16 23.75
CA SER A 262 -0.46 12.81 23.34
C SER A 262 -1.03 13.78 22.31
N GLU A 263 -0.64 15.07 22.37
CA GLU A 263 -1.06 16.10 21.42
C GLU A 263 -0.57 15.81 20.00
N LEU A 264 0.70 15.37 19.85
CA LEU A 264 1.26 15.02 18.55
C LEU A 264 0.62 13.74 17.99
N LEU A 265 0.27 12.77 18.84
CA LEU A 265 -0.52 11.61 18.38
C LEU A 265 -1.93 12.03 17.92
N GLN A 266 -2.61 12.91 18.66
CA GLN A 266 -3.93 13.40 18.24
C GLN A 266 -3.86 14.17 16.91
N GLN A 267 -2.75 14.86 16.64
CA GLN A 267 -2.52 15.47 15.34
C GLN A 267 -2.47 14.43 14.21
N MET A 268 -1.88 13.25 14.44
CA MET A 268 -1.85 12.16 13.45
C MET A 268 -3.26 11.60 13.18
N TYR A 269 -4.15 11.62 14.18
CA TYR A 269 -5.53 11.11 14.09
C TYR A 269 -6.56 12.18 13.71
N THR A 270 -6.10 13.37 13.29
CA THR A 270 -6.97 14.44 12.84
C THR A 270 -7.27 14.25 11.35
N PRO A 271 -8.55 14.21 10.93
CA PRO A 271 -8.90 14.18 9.51
C PRO A 271 -8.31 15.38 8.76
N HIS A 272 -7.53 15.11 7.71
CA HIS A 272 -6.88 16.12 6.87
C HIS A 272 -7.31 16.05 5.41
N ASN A 273 -7.93 14.94 5.00
CA ASN A 273 -8.47 14.74 3.67
C ASN A 273 -9.69 13.81 3.74
N SER A 274 -10.78 14.17 3.06
CA SER A 274 -11.98 13.35 3.00
C SER A 274 -11.84 12.28 1.92
N ILE A 275 -12.32 11.07 2.20
CA ILE A 275 -12.30 9.97 1.23
C ILE A 275 -13.71 9.81 0.67
N PRO A 276 -13.91 9.91 -0.67
CA PRO A 276 -15.20 9.66 -1.29
C PRO A 276 -15.69 8.23 -1.05
N ASP A 277 -17.01 8.03 -1.13
CA ASP A 277 -17.59 6.71 -0.96
C ASP A 277 -17.14 5.72 -2.04
N GLN A 278 -16.83 4.50 -1.60
CA GLN A 278 -16.32 3.41 -2.43
C GLN A 278 -17.13 2.14 -2.16
N PRO A 279 -17.57 1.36 -3.17
CA PRO A 279 -18.54 0.27 -3.01
C PRO A 279 -18.20 -0.85 -2.02
N VAL A 280 -16.95 -0.95 -1.57
CA VAL A 280 -16.49 -1.98 -0.60
C VAL A 280 -15.74 -1.39 0.61
N LEU A 281 -15.44 -0.08 0.62
CA LEU A 281 -14.84 0.60 1.78
C LEU A 281 -15.87 1.45 2.55
N SER A 282 -16.97 1.85 1.90
CA SER A 282 -18.09 2.54 2.53
C SER A 282 -19.20 1.55 2.85
N LEU A 283 -19.03 0.83 3.95
CA LEU A 283 -20.08 -0.04 4.49
C LEU A 283 -21.13 0.83 5.20
N PRO A 284 -22.42 0.42 5.27
CA PRO A 284 -23.43 1.12 6.09
C PRO A 284 -23.00 1.29 7.56
N GLU A 285 -22.18 0.37 8.06
CA GLU A 285 -21.60 0.36 9.40
C GLU A 285 -20.43 1.33 9.53
N SER A 286 -19.84 1.81 8.43
CA SER A 286 -18.74 2.77 8.41
C SER A 286 -18.93 3.81 7.29
N PRO A 287 -19.94 4.69 7.40
CA PRO A 287 -20.36 5.57 6.32
C PRO A 287 -19.47 6.80 6.14
N LEU A 288 -18.54 7.06 7.07
CA LEU A 288 -17.65 8.23 7.02
C LEU A 288 -16.20 7.76 7.03
N ASN A 289 -15.46 8.17 5.99
CA ASN A 289 -14.05 7.84 5.82
C ASN A 289 -13.23 9.10 5.54
N SER A 290 -12.09 9.20 6.20
CA SER A 290 -11.13 10.27 6.02
C SER A 290 -9.71 9.76 6.25
N TYR A 291 -8.73 10.59 5.95
CA TYR A 291 -7.33 10.26 6.15
C TYR A 291 -6.64 11.34 6.98
N GLY A 292 -5.91 10.90 8.01
CA GLY A 292 -5.06 11.71 8.87
C GLY A 292 -3.61 11.72 8.38
N LEU A 293 -2.66 11.61 9.30
CA LEU A 293 -1.23 11.51 8.96
C LEU A 293 -0.81 10.03 9.03
N GLY A 294 -0.92 9.32 7.91
CA GLY A 294 -0.58 7.88 7.87
C GLY A 294 -1.64 6.95 8.44
N TRP A 295 -2.85 7.44 8.67
CA TRP A 295 -3.95 6.69 9.25
C TRP A 295 -5.25 6.97 8.50
N PHE A 296 -5.99 5.92 8.18
CA PHE A 296 -7.42 6.04 7.90
C PHE A 296 -8.16 6.32 9.21
N ILE A 297 -9.19 7.14 9.11
CA ILE A 297 -10.05 7.52 10.22
C ILE A 297 -11.48 7.31 9.76
N SER A 298 -12.17 6.38 10.41
CA SER A 298 -13.51 5.96 10.05
C SER A 298 -14.46 5.98 11.26
N ALA A 299 -15.76 5.99 10.98
CA ALA A 299 -16.81 5.96 12.00
C ALA A 299 -17.53 4.61 11.98
N TYR A 300 -16.94 3.60 12.62
CA TYR A 300 -17.51 2.25 12.68
C TYR A 300 -18.57 2.14 13.76
N ARG A 301 -19.84 2.01 13.35
CA ARG A 301 -21.02 1.82 14.22
C ARG A 301 -21.08 2.82 15.38
N GLY A 302 -20.72 4.08 15.10
CA GLY A 302 -20.69 5.18 16.06
C GLY A 302 -19.35 5.39 16.78
N ASN A 303 -18.38 4.51 16.59
CA ASN A 303 -17.05 4.61 17.20
C ASN A 303 -16.03 5.18 16.21
N LYS A 304 -15.16 6.09 16.70
CA LYS A 304 -14.01 6.57 15.92
C LYS A 304 -12.94 5.48 15.88
N VAL A 305 -12.72 4.91 14.70
CA VAL A 305 -11.67 3.92 14.46
C VAL A 305 -10.49 4.59 13.78
N ILE A 306 -9.29 4.35 14.30
CA ILE A 306 -8.03 4.69 13.64
C ILE A 306 -7.46 3.40 13.09
N HIS A 307 -7.15 3.35 11.80
CA HIS A 307 -6.65 2.11 11.21
C HIS A 307 -5.77 2.36 10.00
N HIS A 308 -4.95 1.37 9.67
CA HIS A 308 -4.26 1.33 8.40
C HIS A 308 -4.06 -0.14 7.99
N GLY A 309 -4.56 -0.46 6.80
CA GLY A 309 -4.32 -1.77 6.17
C GLY A 309 -3.01 -1.81 5.41
N GLY A 310 -2.54 -3.00 5.08
CA GLY A 310 -1.35 -3.20 4.27
C GLY A 310 -1.59 -4.31 3.27
N ASN A 311 -1.11 -4.12 2.05
CA ASN A 311 -1.04 -5.17 1.05
C ASN A 311 0.30 -5.02 0.34
N ILE A 312 1.07 -6.10 0.30
CA ILE A 312 2.30 -6.18 -0.49
C ILE A 312 2.61 -7.64 -0.73
N ASP A 313 2.89 -7.99 -1.97
CA ASP A 313 3.47 -9.27 -2.39
C ASP A 313 3.01 -10.50 -1.60
N GLY A 314 1.74 -10.88 -1.76
CA GLY A 314 1.16 -12.06 -1.10
C GLY A 314 0.93 -11.92 0.42
N PHE A 315 1.02 -10.72 0.97
CA PHE A 315 0.66 -10.40 2.35
C PHE A 315 -0.48 -9.38 2.44
N SER A 316 -1.32 -9.55 3.44
CA SER A 316 -2.33 -8.56 3.85
C SER A 316 -2.27 -8.35 5.36
N ALA A 317 -2.38 -7.09 5.78
CA ALA A 317 -2.32 -6.68 7.18
C ALA A 317 -3.42 -5.68 7.52
N LEU A 318 -3.80 -5.63 8.79
CA LEU A 318 -4.59 -4.56 9.39
C LEU A 318 -4.04 -4.23 10.77
N VAL A 319 -3.80 -2.95 11.00
CA VAL A 319 -3.60 -2.37 12.33
C VAL A 319 -4.77 -1.43 12.59
N SER A 320 -5.50 -1.63 13.67
CA SER A 320 -6.70 -0.85 13.98
C SER A 320 -6.88 -0.67 15.48
N PHE A 321 -7.43 0.46 15.91
CA PHE A 321 -7.75 0.69 17.31
C PHE A 321 -8.87 1.73 17.48
N ILE A 322 -9.56 1.61 18.61
CA ILE A 322 -10.60 2.52 19.10
C ILE A 322 -10.12 3.12 20.42
N PRO A 323 -9.48 4.30 20.40
CA PRO A 323 -8.88 4.88 21.59
C PRO A 323 -9.85 5.08 22.76
N THR A 324 -11.10 5.45 22.46
CA THR A 324 -12.12 5.74 23.48
C THR A 324 -12.57 4.50 24.24
N GLU A 325 -12.50 3.34 23.59
CA GLU A 325 -12.92 2.04 24.16
C GLU A 325 -11.73 1.20 24.64
N ASN A 326 -10.51 1.73 24.47
CA ASN A 326 -9.24 1.07 24.77
C ASN A 326 -9.12 -0.31 24.12
N ILE A 327 -9.56 -0.42 22.85
CA ILE A 327 -9.50 -1.64 22.05
C ILE A 327 -8.49 -1.45 20.92
N GLY A 328 -7.62 -2.44 20.71
CA GLY A 328 -6.69 -2.47 19.58
C GLY A 328 -6.62 -3.86 18.96
N LEU A 329 -6.44 -3.91 17.65
CA LEU A 329 -6.39 -5.12 16.85
C LEU A 329 -5.21 -5.06 15.89
N VAL A 330 -4.50 -6.18 15.78
CA VAL A 330 -3.56 -6.43 14.68
C VAL A 330 -3.92 -7.76 14.05
N ILE A 331 -4.02 -7.80 12.73
CA ILE A 331 -4.25 -9.03 11.98
C ILE A 331 -3.28 -9.04 10.79
N LEU A 332 -2.43 -10.06 10.72
CA LEU A 332 -1.43 -10.25 9.67
C LEU A 332 -1.73 -11.56 8.95
N THR A 333 -1.58 -11.60 7.63
CA THR A 333 -1.86 -12.79 6.83
C THR A 333 -0.85 -12.91 5.70
N ASN A 334 -0.59 -14.15 5.28
CA ASN A 334 0.21 -14.45 4.09
C ASN A 334 -0.65 -14.81 2.88
N ALA A 335 -1.81 -14.14 2.76
CA ALA A 335 -2.62 -14.14 1.55
C ALA A 335 -2.78 -12.71 1.06
N GLY A 336 -2.27 -12.40 -0.14
CA GLY A 336 -2.33 -11.07 -0.72
C GLY A 336 -3.74 -10.69 -1.17
N GLY A 337 -4.17 -9.48 -0.82
CA GLY A 337 -5.45 -8.91 -1.25
C GLY A 337 -6.69 -9.49 -0.57
N THR A 338 -6.54 -10.33 0.46
CA THR A 338 -7.67 -10.91 1.17
C THR A 338 -8.41 -9.86 2.01
N LEU A 339 -9.73 -10.00 2.10
CA LEU A 339 -10.57 -9.16 2.97
C LEU A 339 -10.59 -9.67 4.43
N LEU A 340 -9.96 -10.81 4.73
CA LEU A 340 -9.99 -11.44 6.05
C LEU A 340 -9.64 -10.46 7.20
N PRO A 341 -8.54 -9.67 7.15
CA PRO A 341 -8.19 -8.77 8.24
C PRO A 341 -9.32 -7.80 8.62
N THR A 342 -9.94 -7.14 7.62
CA THR A 342 -10.98 -6.14 7.86
C THR A 342 -12.25 -6.75 8.46
N TYR A 343 -12.74 -7.85 7.90
CA TYR A 343 -13.99 -8.47 8.36
C TYR A 343 -13.82 -9.18 9.70
N LEU A 344 -12.65 -9.79 9.94
CA LEU A 344 -12.34 -10.36 11.25
C LEU A 344 -12.24 -9.26 12.32
N ALA A 345 -11.67 -8.10 12.00
CA ALA A 345 -11.65 -6.97 12.92
C ALA A 345 -13.07 -6.47 13.26
N ASN A 346 -13.96 -6.36 12.27
CA ASN A 346 -15.35 -5.97 12.51
C ASN A 346 -16.08 -6.96 13.44
N GLN A 347 -15.89 -8.26 13.22
CA GLN A 347 -16.43 -9.30 14.09
C GLN A 347 -15.92 -9.15 15.53
N ILE A 348 -14.61 -8.99 15.72
CA ILE A 348 -14.02 -8.83 17.05
C ILE A 348 -14.50 -7.52 17.71
N TYR A 349 -14.61 -6.42 16.96
CA TYR A 349 -15.15 -5.17 17.49
C TYR A 349 -16.60 -5.31 17.93
N ASP A 350 -17.46 -5.93 17.13
CA ASP A 350 -18.86 -6.16 17.50
C ASP A 350 -18.97 -6.95 18.80
N GLU A 351 -18.15 -7.99 18.97
CA GLU A 351 -18.11 -8.80 20.20
C GLU A 351 -17.62 -8.01 21.41
N LEU A 352 -16.53 -7.24 21.28
CA LEU A 352 -15.94 -6.47 22.38
C LEU A 352 -16.73 -5.22 22.76
N LEU A 353 -17.54 -4.69 21.84
CA LEU A 353 -18.42 -3.54 22.05
C LEU A 353 -19.86 -3.96 22.40
N GLU A 354 -20.13 -5.27 22.50
CA GLU A 354 -21.46 -5.83 22.78
C GLU A 354 -22.54 -5.33 21.80
N LEU A 355 -22.18 -5.19 20.52
CA LEU A 355 -23.09 -4.71 19.48
C LEU A 355 -23.97 -5.85 18.94
N GLU A 356 -25.07 -5.47 18.27
CA GLU A 356 -25.88 -6.43 17.53
C GLU A 356 -25.04 -7.14 16.48
N SER A 357 -25.07 -8.48 16.51
CA SER A 357 -24.23 -9.32 15.66
C SER A 357 -24.61 -9.20 14.19
N ILE A 358 -23.59 -8.99 13.36
CA ILE A 358 -23.66 -9.11 11.91
C ILE A 358 -22.86 -10.36 11.52
N ASP A 359 -23.35 -11.12 10.53
CA ASP A 359 -22.61 -12.25 9.97
C ASP A 359 -21.48 -11.74 9.06
N TRP A 360 -20.41 -11.24 9.68
CA TRP A 360 -19.24 -10.70 8.99
C TRP A 360 -18.52 -11.76 8.16
N HIS A 361 -18.58 -13.03 8.58
CA HIS A 361 -18.02 -14.13 7.81
C HIS A 361 -18.75 -14.29 6.47
N LYS A 362 -20.08 -14.42 6.48
CA LYS A 362 -20.87 -14.50 5.24
C LYS A 362 -20.61 -13.31 4.34
N ARG A 363 -20.59 -12.10 4.92
CA ARG A 363 -20.34 -10.87 4.16
C ARG A 363 -18.94 -10.82 3.57
N ALA A 364 -17.92 -11.30 4.29
CA ALA A 364 -16.56 -11.37 3.78
C ALA A 364 -16.47 -12.25 2.53
N VAL A 365 -17.14 -13.40 2.53
CA VAL A 365 -17.19 -14.31 1.37
C VAL A 365 -17.90 -13.64 0.18
N GLU A 366 -19.08 -13.05 0.41
CA GLU A 366 -19.84 -12.37 -0.64
C GLU A 366 -19.09 -11.17 -1.23
N ASP A 367 -18.48 -10.34 -0.40
CA ASP A 367 -17.77 -9.13 -0.84
C ASP A 367 -16.40 -9.48 -1.46
N THR A 368 -15.77 -10.60 -1.08
CA THR A 368 -14.57 -11.11 -1.76
C THR A 368 -14.87 -11.46 -3.21
N GLU A 369 -15.96 -12.17 -3.48
CA GLU A 369 -16.34 -12.53 -4.86
C GLU A 369 -16.72 -11.28 -5.68
N LYS A 370 -17.45 -10.33 -5.10
CA LYS A 370 -17.73 -9.04 -5.76
C LYS A 370 -16.45 -8.27 -6.07
N MET A 371 -15.50 -8.22 -5.13
CA MET A 371 -14.23 -7.53 -5.32
C MET A 371 -13.41 -8.15 -6.44
N LYS A 372 -13.39 -9.48 -6.57
CA LYS A 372 -12.73 -10.17 -7.69
C LYS A 372 -13.31 -9.74 -9.04
N GLU A 373 -14.64 -9.73 -9.15
CA GLU A 373 -15.32 -9.29 -10.38
C GLU A 373 -15.04 -7.82 -10.71
N MET A 374 -15.18 -6.93 -9.72
CA MET A 374 -14.91 -5.50 -9.86
C MET A 374 -13.45 -5.21 -10.25
N MET A 375 -12.50 -5.88 -9.60
CA MET A 375 -11.06 -5.70 -9.88
C MET A 375 -10.73 -6.19 -11.29
N LYS A 376 -11.27 -7.35 -11.71
CA LYS A 376 -11.10 -7.86 -13.06
C LYS A 376 -11.65 -6.89 -14.10
N GLU A 377 -12.83 -6.32 -13.87
CA GLU A 377 -13.38 -5.29 -14.75
C GLU A 377 -12.49 -4.04 -14.76
N ALA A 378 -12.03 -3.58 -13.60
CA ALA A 378 -11.22 -2.36 -13.49
C ALA A 378 -9.83 -2.48 -14.12
N THR A 379 -9.20 -3.67 -14.09
CA THR A 379 -7.82 -3.86 -14.59
C THR A 379 -7.75 -4.42 -16.00
N GLU A 380 -8.73 -5.22 -16.42
CA GLU A 380 -8.73 -5.87 -17.73
C GLU A 380 -9.65 -5.17 -18.75
N SER A 381 -10.56 -4.29 -18.34
CA SER A 381 -11.40 -3.57 -19.30
C SER A 381 -10.56 -2.56 -20.11
N ILE A 382 -10.58 -2.73 -21.43
CA ILE A 382 -10.06 -1.78 -22.41
C ILE A 382 -11.16 -1.49 -23.44
N PRO A 383 -11.15 -0.32 -24.10
CA PRO A 383 -12.06 -0.01 -25.20
C PRO A 383 -12.21 -1.15 -26.20
N GLU A 384 -13.42 -1.32 -26.74
CA GLU A 384 -13.68 -2.38 -27.72
C GLU A 384 -12.85 -2.20 -28.99
N GLN A 385 -12.36 -3.33 -29.50
CA GLN A 385 -11.59 -3.37 -30.74
C GLN A 385 -12.48 -2.98 -31.94
N ILE A 386 -11.99 -2.06 -32.78
CA ILE A 386 -12.62 -1.77 -34.07
C ILE A 386 -12.13 -2.81 -35.08
N LYS A 387 -13.01 -3.75 -35.41
CA LYS A 387 -12.71 -4.90 -36.27
C LYS A 387 -12.43 -4.48 -37.72
N GLY A 388 -11.62 -5.29 -38.42
CA GLY A 388 -11.29 -5.07 -39.83
C GLY A 388 -10.30 -3.94 -40.08
N THR A 389 -9.71 -3.36 -39.03
CA THR A 389 -8.64 -2.38 -39.14
C THR A 389 -7.28 -3.07 -39.22
N THR A 390 -6.30 -2.39 -39.80
CA THR A 390 -4.89 -2.80 -39.82
C THR A 390 -4.02 -1.68 -39.28
N PRO A 391 -2.75 -1.95 -38.89
CA PRO A 391 -1.76 -0.89 -38.73
C PRO A 391 -1.74 0.04 -39.96
N SER A 392 -1.63 1.35 -39.72
CA SER A 392 -1.57 2.32 -40.83
C SER A 392 -0.23 2.28 -41.58
N HIS A 393 0.80 1.72 -40.94
CA HIS A 393 2.16 1.59 -41.44
C HIS A 393 2.66 0.15 -41.30
N LYS A 394 3.85 -0.14 -41.84
CA LYS A 394 4.50 -1.44 -41.59
C LYS A 394 4.98 -1.47 -40.14
N LEU A 395 5.07 -2.66 -39.54
CA LEU A 395 5.45 -2.80 -38.12
C LEU A 395 6.82 -2.15 -37.82
N GLU A 396 7.74 -2.19 -38.78
CA GLU A 396 9.06 -1.55 -38.68
C GLU A 396 8.97 -0.04 -38.38
N ASP A 397 7.96 0.64 -38.91
CA ASP A 397 7.80 2.10 -38.75
C ASP A 397 7.39 2.49 -37.31
N TYR A 398 6.82 1.54 -36.55
CA TYR A 398 6.47 1.71 -35.14
C TYR A 398 7.68 1.48 -34.20
N THR A 399 8.77 0.89 -34.70
CA THR A 399 9.96 0.64 -33.89
C THR A 399 10.70 1.93 -33.55
N GLY A 400 11.42 1.93 -32.43
CA GLY A 400 12.22 3.07 -31.99
C GLY A 400 12.45 3.10 -30.49
N THR A 401 13.20 4.10 -30.04
CA THR A 401 13.35 4.39 -28.61
C THR A 401 12.54 5.62 -28.26
N PHE A 402 11.71 5.50 -27.23
CA PHE A 402 10.88 6.56 -26.71
C PHE A 402 11.31 6.89 -25.28
N GLU A 403 11.18 8.14 -24.86
CA GLU A 403 11.62 8.61 -23.54
C GLU A 403 10.50 9.37 -22.82
N HIS A 404 10.35 9.10 -21.52
CA HIS A 404 9.55 9.88 -20.59
C HIS A 404 10.45 10.36 -19.44
N PRO A 405 10.41 11.66 -19.05
CA PRO A 405 11.33 12.19 -18.03
C PRO A 405 11.30 11.46 -16.68
N ALA A 406 10.10 11.08 -16.20
CA ALA A 406 9.96 10.25 -15.00
C ALA A 406 10.41 8.79 -15.22
N TYR A 407 9.94 8.14 -16.28
CA TYR A 407 10.06 6.68 -16.45
C TYR A 407 11.31 6.21 -17.22
N GLY A 408 12.09 7.13 -17.77
CA GLY A 408 13.23 6.79 -18.62
C GLY A 408 12.77 6.32 -20.00
N THR A 409 13.50 5.35 -20.55
CA THR A 409 13.32 4.90 -21.92
C THR A 409 12.44 3.67 -22.04
N LEU A 410 11.62 3.66 -23.09
CA LEU A 410 10.82 2.55 -23.57
C LEU A 410 11.26 2.23 -24.99
N GLN A 411 11.69 1.00 -25.26
CA GLN A 411 12.12 0.59 -26.59
C GLN A 411 11.07 -0.31 -27.24
N VAL A 412 10.60 0.11 -28.41
CA VAL A 412 9.75 -0.71 -29.27
C VAL A 412 10.63 -1.36 -30.33
N TYR A 413 10.57 -2.67 -30.43
CA TYR A 413 11.30 -3.42 -31.45
C TYR A 413 10.44 -4.51 -32.06
N LYS A 414 10.82 -4.98 -33.25
CA LYS A 414 10.14 -6.06 -33.96
C LYS A 414 10.91 -7.37 -33.75
N ARG A 415 10.19 -8.44 -33.41
CA ARG A 415 10.69 -9.81 -33.40
C ARG A 415 9.65 -10.67 -34.12
N ASP A 416 10.09 -11.33 -35.20
CA ASP A 416 9.23 -12.03 -36.15
C ASP A 416 8.09 -11.10 -36.65
N ASP A 417 6.84 -11.53 -36.62
CA ASP A 417 5.68 -10.75 -37.07
C ASP A 417 4.97 -9.99 -35.91
N SER A 418 5.68 -9.71 -34.82
CA SER A 418 5.13 -9.02 -33.64
C SER A 418 6.02 -7.86 -33.18
N LEU A 419 5.37 -6.86 -32.59
CA LEU A 419 6.07 -5.80 -31.85
C LEU A 419 6.24 -6.23 -30.40
N PHE A 420 7.35 -5.79 -29.82
CA PHE A 420 7.68 -5.95 -28.41
C PHE A 420 8.06 -4.61 -27.81
N VAL A 421 7.77 -4.44 -26.53
CA VAL A 421 8.16 -3.29 -25.73
C VAL A 421 9.09 -3.75 -24.62
N GLN A 422 10.34 -3.29 -24.68
CA GLN A 422 11.23 -3.31 -23.53
C GLN A 422 10.95 -2.06 -22.70
N PHE A 423 10.43 -2.24 -21.49
CA PHE A 423 10.17 -1.15 -20.55
C PHE A 423 10.54 -1.59 -19.13
N MET A 424 11.49 -0.88 -18.51
CA MET A 424 12.13 -1.33 -17.28
C MET A 424 12.70 -2.75 -17.47
N GLU A 425 12.44 -3.66 -16.54
CA GLU A 425 12.86 -5.07 -16.60
C GLU A 425 11.93 -5.96 -17.45
N MET A 426 10.87 -5.39 -18.05
CA MET A 426 9.87 -6.16 -18.78
C MET A 426 10.12 -6.18 -20.28
N ASP A 427 9.88 -7.34 -20.89
CA ASP A 427 9.79 -7.53 -22.34
C ASP A 427 8.38 -7.99 -22.72
N ILE A 428 7.58 -7.08 -23.27
CA ILE A 428 6.13 -7.25 -23.41
C ILE A 428 5.77 -7.40 -24.88
N GLN A 429 5.12 -8.50 -25.25
CA GLN A 429 4.55 -8.66 -26.59
C GLN A 429 3.33 -7.77 -26.80
N LEU A 430 3.32 -7.05 -27.92
CA LEU A 430 2.18 -6.25 -28.34
C LEU A 430 1.31 -7.01 -29.34
N THR A 431 0.00 -6.92 -29.15
CA THR A 431 -1.02 -7.38 -30.10
C THR A 431 -1.68 -6.18 -30.75
N HIS A 432 -1.90 -6.22 -32.07
CA HIS A 432 -2.64 -5.14 -32.75
C HIS A 432 -4.07 -5.04 -32.19
N HIS A 433 -4.44 -3.83 -31.75
CA HIS A 433 -5.78 -3.56 -31.25
C HIS A 433 -6.61 -2.91 -32.37
N HIS A 434 -6.38 -1.65 -32.70
CA HIS A 434 -6.96 -1.07 -33.92
C HIS A 434 -6.10 0.08 -34.42
N TYR A 435 -6.10 0.34 -35.73
CA TYR A 435 -5.31 1.43 -36.33
C TYR A 435 -3.86 1.46 -35.78
N ASN A 436 -3.47 2.55 -35.12
CA ASN A 436 -2.15 2.78 -34.51
C ASN A 436 -2.11 2.46 -33.01
N ILE A 437 -3.01 1.61 -32.54
CA ILE A 437 -3.14 1.21 -31.14
C ILE A 437 -2.85 -0.28 -31.04
N PHE A 438 -2.00 -0.62 -30.08
CA PHE A 438 -1.65 -1.97 -29.71
C PHE A 438 -2.06 -2.21 -28.26
N SER A 439 -2.36 -3.46 -27.94
CA SER A 439 -2.67 -3.89 -26.58
C SER A 439 -1.66 -4.90 -26.09
N ALA A 440 -1.42 -4.93 -24.78
CA ALA A 440 -0.71 -6.01 -24.13
C ALA A 440 -1.48 -6.49 -22.92
N LYS A 441 -1.38 -7.80 -22.66
CA LYS A 441 -1.80 -8.40 -21.40
C LYS A 441 -0.55 -8.58 -20.55
N VAL A 442 -0.52 -8.03 -19.35
CA VAL A 442 0.61 -8.13 -18.45
C VAL A 442 0.15 -8.54 -17.06
N ASP A 443 1.04 -9.17 -16.31
CA ASP A 443 0.89 -9.37 -14.88
C ASP A 443 1.84 -8.39 -14.19
N LEU A 444 1.26 -7.33 -13.62
CA LEU A 444 2.00 -6.26 -12.95
C LEU A 444 1.38 -5.99 -11.60
N PHE A 445 2.22 -5.83 -10.57
CA PHE A 445 1.77 -5.63 -9.19
C PHE A 445 0.83 -6.76 -8.70
N GLN A 446 1.03 -7.99 -9.21
CA GLN A 446 0.16 -9.16 -8.98
C GLN A 446 -1.28 -8.96 -9.47
N MET A 447 -1.45 -8.13 -10.49
CA MET A 447 -2.72 -7.91 -11.14
C MET A 447 -2.56 -8.19 -12.63
N LYS A 448 -3.45 -9.04 -13.15
CA LYS A 448 -3.68 -9.15 -14.58
C LYS A 448 -4.26 -7.81 -15.06
N MET A 449 -3.60 -7.20 -16.03
CA MET A 449 -4.07 -5.95 -16.61
C MET A 449 -3.86 -5.89 -18.11
N ASN A 450 -4.75 -5.13 -18.75
CA ASN A 450 -4.65 -4.83 -20.16
C ASN A 450 -4.13 -3.39 -20.32
N LEU A 451 -3.04 -3.26 -21.08
CA LEU A 451 -2.42 -1.98 -21.40
C LEU A 451 -2.73 -1.61 -22.84
N LEU A 452 -2.86 -0.31 -23.12
CA LEU A 452 -2.93 0.20 -24.49
C LEU A 452 -1.73 1.11 -24.81
N PHE A 453 -1.16 0.88 -25.98
CA PHE A 453 -0.03 1.58 -26.55
C PHE A 453 -0.52 2.32 -27.80
N ALA A 454 -0.74 3.62 -27.68
CA ALA A 454 -1.31 4.45 -28.75
C ALA A 454 -0.23 5.35 -29.35
N TYR A 455 0.07 5.16 -30.64
CA TYR A 455 1.00 6.03 -31.36
C TYR A 455 0.28 7.26 -31.88
N GLU A 456 0.81 8.45 -31.60
CA GLU A 456 0.33 9.68 -32.22
C GLU A 456 1.08 9.92 -33.53
N MET A 457 0.33 10.15 -34.60
CA MET A 457 0.89 10.42 -35.93
C MET A 457 0.91 11.92 -36.18
N ASN A 458 2.05 12.46 -36.64
CA ASN A 458 2.16 13.86 -37.03
C ASN A 458 1.66 14.09 -38.47
N VAL A 459 1.64 15.36 -38.91
CA VAL A 459 1.20 15.75 -40.26
C VAL A 459 2.08 15.21 -41.39
N ASN A 460 3.29 14.71 -41.08
CA ASN A 460 4.19 14.06 -42.03
C ASN A 460 3.96 12.55 -42.13
N GLY A 461 3.06 11.98 -41.31
CA GLY A 461 2.83 10.54 -41.24
C GLY A 461 3.79 9.77 -40.31
N GLU A 462 4.64 10.47 -39.55
CA GLU A 462 5.60 9.85 -38.64
C GLU A 462 4.99 9.69 -37.24
N PHE A 463 5.55 8.79 -36.42
CA PHE A 463 5.16 8.58 -35.03
C PHE A 463 6.15 9.21 -34.03
N PRO A 464 6.04 10.51 -33.71
CA PRO A 464 6.94 11.17 -32.76
C PRO A 464 6.66 10.82 -31.30
N SER A 465 5.52 10.19 -30.98
CA SER A 465 5.16 9.87 -29.60
C SER A 465 4.45 8.52 -29.49
N LEU A 466 4.54 7.96 -28.29
CA LEU A 466 3.82 6.76 -27.87
C LEU A 466 3.19 7.03 -26.51
N GLN A 467 1.87 6.89 -26.42
CA GLN A 467 1.12 6.97 -25.18
C GLN A 467 0.87 5.57 -24.60
N LEU A 468 1.26 5.38 -23.34
CA LEU A 468 0.90 4.20 -22.55
C LEU A 468 -0.31 4.54 -21.68
N HIS A 469 -1.43 3.89 -21.97
CA HIS A 469 -2.66 3.94 -21.18
C HIS A 469 -2.69 2.74 -20.23
N VAL A 470 -2.84 3.04 -18.94
CA VAL A 470 -2.98 2.06 -17.86
C VAL A 470 -4.41 2.07 -17.34
N PRO A 471 -4.86 1.04 -16.59
CA PRO A 471 -6.14 1.07 -15.90
C PRO A 471 -6.36 2.37 -15.10
N ALA A 472 -7.59 2.90 -15.15
CA ALA A 472 -7.95 4.19 -14.54
C ALA A 472 -7.70 4.25 -13.02
N MET A 473 -7.69 3.10 -12.35
CA MET A 473 -7.34 2.98 -10.94
C MET A 473 -5.86 3.31 -10.62
N LEU A 474 -4.99 3.27 -11.63
CA LEU A 474 -3.57 3.63 -11.50
C LEU A 474 -3.35 5.09 -11.90
N SER A 475 -3.83 5.49 -13.07
CA SER A 475 -3.83 6.88 -13.52
C SER A 475 -4.95 7.14 -14.50
N THR A 476 -5.48 8.35 -14.47
CA THR A 476 -6.50 8.81 -15.43
C THR A 476 -5.89 9.48 -16.67
N GLN A 477 -4.58 9.68 -16.67
CA GLN A 477 -3.83 10.30 -17.77
C GLN A 477 -2.85 9.28 -18.38
N PRO A 478 -2.68 9.26 -19.70
CA PRO A 478 -1.67 8.40 -20.31
C PRO A 478 -0.26 8.89 -20.03
N LEU A 479 0.68 7.95 -19.95
CA LEU A 479 2.11 8.25 -19.91
C LEU A 479 2.60 8.51 -21.35
N ALA A 480 2.96 9.75 -21.65
CA ALA A 480 3.40 10.14 -22.99
C ALA A 480 4.93 10.06 -23.14
N PHE A 481 5.40 9.14 -23.97
CA PHE A 481 6.81 8.99 -24.31
C PHE A 481 7.10 9.64 -25.66
N LYS A 482 8.23 10.36 -25.78
CA LYS A 482 8.67 11.01 -27.02
C LYS A 482 9.73 10.19 -27.73
N LYS A 483 9.62 10.02 -29.04
CA LYS A 483 10.60 9.30 -29.85
C LYS A 483 11.93 10.06 -29.88
N ILE A 484 13.02 9.38 -29.53
CA ILE A 484 14.38 9.92 -29.54
C ILE A 484 15.30 9.22 -30.56
N LYS A 485 14.92 8.01 -31.01
CA LYS A 485 15.63 7.23 -32.04
C LYS A 485 14.66 6.44 -32.90
#